data_AF-A0AA51ZSI6-F1
#
_entry.id   AF-A0AA51ZSI6-F1
#
_cell.length_a   1.000
_cell.length_b   1.000
_cell.length_c   1.000
_cell.angle_alpha   90.00
_cell.angle_beta   90.00
_cell.angle_gamma   90.00
#
_symmetry.space_group_name_H-M   'P 1'
#
loop_
_entity.id
_entity.type
_entity.pdbx_description
1 polymer ?
#
loop_
_entity_poly.entity_id
_entity_poly.type
_entity_poly.pdbx_seq_one_letter_code
_entity_poly.pdbx_strand_id
1 'polypeptide(L)'
;SWGLEHRMASIRVIAPPISKPEATRFEVRVPGADSNPHYALAAILALGWRGFQRKLEIPYPPLRKGQQMKESLRKSIKLARSLK
;
A
#
# COMPACT_ATOMS: atom_id res chain seq x y z
N SER A 1 -2.00 4.52 -1.75
CA SER A 1 -0.74 5.25 -2.02
C SER A 1 0.43 4.38 -1.67
N TRP A 2 1.56 4.53 -2.36
CA TRP A 2 2.80 3.79 -2.09
C TRP A 2 4.01 4.72 -2.24
N GLY A 3 5.16 4.37 -1.67
CA GLY A 3 6.39 5.15 -1.87
C GLY A 3 7.64 4.50 -1.29
N LEU A 4 8.80 4.94 -1.80
CA LEU A 4 10.11 4.52 -1.30
C LEU A 4 10.43 5.27 0.00
N GLU A 5 10.57 4.52 1.09
CA GLU A 5 10.81 5.04 2.45
C GLU A 5 9.85 6.17 2.86
N HIS A 6 8.60 6.11 2.41
CA HIS A 6 7.58 7.11 2.72
C HIS A 6 6.73 6.69 3.91
N ARG A 7 7.00 7.24 5.10
CA ARG A 7 6.33 6.85 6.36
C ARG A 7 4.83 7.17 6.42
N MET A 8 4.36 8.10 5.59
CA MET A 8 2.94 8.46 5.49
C MET A 8 2.21 7.70 4.37
N ALA A 9 2.90 6.86 3.59
CA ALA A 9 2.25 6.06 2.55
C ALA A 9 1.58 4.82 3.16
N SER A 10 0.48 4.36 2.56
CA SER A 10 -0.19 3.12 2.97
C SER A 10 0.70 1.88 2.81
N ILE A 11 1.48 1.85 1.73
CA ILE A 11 2.49 0.82 1.46
C ILE A 11 3.85 1.51 1.37
N ARG A 12 4.77 1.15 2.27
CA ARG A 12 6.15 1.64 2.25
C ARG A 12 7.05 0.56 1.66
N VAL A 13 7.85 0.93 0.67
CA VAL A 13 8.87 0.07 0.07
C VAL A 13 10.21 0.46 0.67
N ILE A 14 10.89 -0.51 1.28
CA ILE A 14 12.25 -0.33 1.81
C ILE A 14 13.17 -1.13 0.90
N ALA A 15 14.06 -0.44 0.20
CA ALA A 15 14.95 -1.00 -0.80
C ALA A 15 16.26 -0.19 -0.85
N PRO A 16 17.31 -0.68 -1.53
CA PRO A 16 18.53 0.09 -1.80
C PRO A 16 18.21 1.47 -2.42
N PRO A 17 18.96 2.53 -2.06
CA PRO A 17 20.21 2.53 -1.30
C PRO A 17 20.05 2.57 0.24
N ILE A 18 18.81 2.55 0.75
CA ILE A 18 18.52 2.78 2.18
C ILE A 18 18.72 1.51 3.01
N SER A 19 18.48 0.36 2.41
CA SER A 19 18.75 -0.94 3.01
C SER A 19 19.68 -1.74 2.11
N LYS A 20 20.33 -2.76 2.68
CA LYS A 20 21.01 -3.77 1.88
C LYS A 20 20.02 -4.44 0.91
N PRO A 21 20.45 -4.89 -0.28
CA PRO A 21 19.57 -5.56 -1.25
C PRO A 21 18.77 -6.72 -0.67
N GLU A 22 19.37 -7.49 0.24
CA GLU A 22 18.76 -8.66 0.88
C GLU A 22 17.67 -8.28 1.90
N ALA A 23 17.69 -7.03 2.38
CA ALA A 23 16.72 -6.51 3.35
C ALA A 23 15.52 -5.80 2.68
N THR A 24 15.38 -5.94 1.36
CA THR A 24 14.28 -5.35 0.58
C THR A 24 12.95 -5.94 1.01
N ARG A 25 11.99 -5.08 1.38
CA ARG A 25 10.68 -5.53 1.86
C ARG A 25 9.58 -4.50 1.66
N PHE A 26 8.35 -5.00 1.71
CA PHE A 26 7.14 -4.20 1.77
C PHE A 26 6.65 -4.07 3.22
N GLU A 27 6.27 -2.87 3.60
CA GLU A 27 5.61 -2.60 4.87
C GLU A 27 4.20 -2.07 4.59
N VAL A 28 3.20 -2.90 4.89
CA VAL A 28 1.79 -2.58 4.71
C VAL A 28 1.27 -2.00 6.02
N ARG A 29 0.94 -0.70 6.01
CA ARG A 29 0.59 0.08 7.21
C ARG A 29 -0.93 0.31 7.35
N VAL A 30 -1.73 -0.37 6.54
CA VAL A 30 -3.19 -0.23 6.49
C VAL A 30 -3.91 -1.03 7.59
N PRO A 31 -3.52 -2.29 7.87
CA PRO A 31 -4.16 -3.05 8.95
C PRO A 31 -3.94 -2.38 10.30
N GLY A 32 -5.02 -2.21 11.06
CA GLY A 32 -4.98 -1.74 12.45
C GLY A 32 -4.69 -2.87 13.43
N ALA A 33 -4.43 -2.52 14.68
CA ALA A 33 -4.19 -3.51 15.75
C ALA A 33 -5.44 -4.35 16.09
N ASP A 34 -6.62 -3.90 15.66
CA ASP A 34 -7.92 -4.55 15.78
C ASP A 34 -8.17 -5.62 14.69
N SER A 35 -7.30 -5.71 13.68
CA SER A 35 -7.46 -6.65 12.57
C SER A 35 -6.95 -8.05 12.92
N ASN A 36 -7.63 -9.10 12.44
CA ASN A 36 -7.13 -10.47 12.55
C ASN A 36 -5.86 -10.64 11.68
N PRO A 37 -4.70 -11.00 12.27
CA PRO A 37 -3.42 -11.05 11.56
C PRO A 37 -3.39 -12.12 10.46
N HIS A 38 -4.10 -13.23 10.64
CA HIS A 38 -4.16 -14.30 9.65
C HIS A 38 -4.88 -13.82 8.38
N TYR A 39 -6.02 -13.14 8.53
CA TYR A 39 -6.75 -12.60 7.39
C TYR A 39 -6.00 -11.45 6.72
N ALA A 40 -5.36 -10.58 7.50
CA ALA A 40 -4.55 -9.50 6.94
C ALA A 40 -3.40 -10.05 6.06
N LEU A 41 -2.65 -11.04 6.56
CA LEU A 41 -1.54 -11.63 5.81
C LEU A 41 -2.03 -12.40 4.58
N ALA A 42 -3.10 -13.20 4.71
CA ALA A 42 -3.69 -13.93 3.60
C ALA A 42 -4.17 -12.98 2.49
N ALA A 43 -4.83 -11.88 2.85
CA ALA A 43 -5.29 -10.88 1.88
C ALA A 43 -4.12 -10.19 1.17
N ILE A 44 -3.07 -9.81 1.90
CA ILE A 44 -1.87 -9.17 1.31
C ILE A 44 -1.24 -10.11 0.28
N LEU A 45 -1.03 -11.39 0.63
CA LEU A 45 -0.44 -12.37 -0.27
C LEU A 45 -1.31 -12.64 -1.50
N ALA A 46 -2.62 -12.86 -1.30
CA ALA A 46 -3.55 -13.15 -2.39
C ALA A 46 -3.66 -11.97 -3.39
N LEU A 47 -3.71 -10.73 -2.90
CA LEU A 47 -3.77 -9.54 -3.75
C LEU A 47 -2.45 -9.31 -4.49
N GLY A 48 -1.30 -9.53 -3.83
CA GLY A 48 0.01 -9.47 -4.47
C GLY A 48 0.15 -10.51 -5.59
N TRP A 49 -0.25 -11.75 -5.30
CA TRP A 49 -0.25 -12.83 -6.29
C TRP A 49 -1.16 -12.53 -7.49
N ARG A 50 -2.38 -12.04 -7.24
CA ARG A 50 -3.32 -11.63 -8.30
C ARG A 50 -2.73 -10.53 -9.17
N GLY A 51 -2.09 -9.53 -8.57
CA GLY A 51 -1.42 -8.43 -9.29
C GLY A 51 -0.31 -8.94 -10.21
N PHE A 52 0.52 -9.85 -9.69
CA PHE A 52 1.58 -10.50 -10.46
C PHE A 52 1.02 -11.32 -11.63
N GLN A 53 0.09 -12.23 -11.36
CA GLN A 53 -0.52 -13.12 -12.37
C GLN A 53 -1.18 -12.35 -13.51
N ARG A 54 -1.88 -11.26 -13.18
CA ARG A 54 -2.61 -10.44 -14.15
C ARG A 54 -1.80 -9.27 -14.70
N LYS A 55 -0.53 -9.12 -14.28
CA LYS A 55 0.35 -8.00 -14.66
C LYS A 55 -0.33 -6.63 -14.51
N LEU A 56 -1.01 -6.43 -13.39
CA LEU A 56 -1.78 -5.20 -13.17
C LEU A 56 -0.85 -4.00 -13.07
N GLU A 57 -1.16 -2.94 -13.81
CA GLU A 57 -0.47 -1.66 -13.68
C GLU A 57 -0.80 -0.99 -12.34
N ILE A 58 0.17 -0.28 -11.78
CA ILE A 58 -0.02 0.49 -10.56
C ILE A 58 -0.59 1.86 -10.95
N PRO A 59 -1.84 2.19 -10.58
CA PRO A 59 -2.54 3.35 -11.16
C PRO A 59 -2.02 4.71 -10.68
N TYR A 60 -1.12 4.74 -9.68
CA TYR A 60 -0.57 5.98 -9.14
C TYR A 60 0.95 5.86 -8.96
N PRO A 61 1.71 6.94 -9.25
CA PRO A 61 3.15 6.98 -9.07
C PRO A 61 3.53 6.88 -7.57
N PRO A 62 4.78 6.52 -7.25
CA PRO A 62 5.26 6.53 -5.88
C PRO A 62 5.28 7.95 -5.31
N LEU A 63 4.89 8.09 -4.05
CA LEU A 63 5.07 9.31 -3.28
C LEU A 63 6.57 9.56 -3.06
N ARG A 64 7.02 10.79 -3.35
CA ARG A 64 8.40 11.21 -3.08
C ARG A 64 8.60 11.48 -1.59
N LYS A 65 9.84 11.33 -1.11
CA LYS A 65 10.20 11.65 0.28
C LYS A 65 9.86 13.12 0.59
N GLY A 66 9.08 13.36 1.65
CA GLY A 66 8.63 14.69 2.05
C GLY A 66 7.37 15.20 1.32
N GLN A 67 6.84 14.45 0.35
CA GLN A 67 5.62 14.82 -0.35
C GLN A 67 4.40 14.46 0.49
N GLN A 68 3.71 15.46 1.03
CA GLN A 68 2.41 15.22 1.65
C GLN A 68 1.43 14.70 0.59
N MET A 69 0.61 13.74 1.01
CA MET A 69 -0.50 13.25 0.18
C MET A 69 -1.39 14.44 -0.15
N LYS A 70 -1.41 14.90 -1.40
CA LYS A 70 -2.30 16.00 -1.80
C LYS A 70 -3.74 15.58 -1.54
N GLU A 71 -4.44 16.37 -0.73
CA GLU A 71 -5.85 16.16 -0.36
C GLU A 71 -6.77 16.07 -1.59
N SER A 72 -6.33 16.62 -2.72
CA SER A 72 -7.04 16.65 -4.00
C SER A 72 -7.28 15.29 -4.67
N LEU A 73 -6.65 14.20 -4.20
CA LEU A 73 -6.94 12.83 -4.67
C LEU A 73 -8.07 12.13 -3.89
N ARG A 74 -8.57 12.74 -2.82
CA ARG A 74 -9.86 12.36 -2.22
C ARG A 74 -10.99 12.86 -3.12
N LYS A 75 -11.15 12.29 -4.32
CA LYS A 75 -12.52 12.17 -4.85
C LYS A 75 -13.18 11.21 -3.88
N SER A 76 -13.79 11.75 -2.83
CA SER A 76 -14.48 10.99 -1.80
C SER A 76 -15.61 10.24 -2.49
N ILE A 77 -15.32 9.01 -2.93
CA ILE A 77 -16.33 8.06 -3.30
C ILE A 77 -17.08 7.82 -2.00
N LYS A 78 -18.30 8.37 -1.90
CA LYS A 78 -19.17 8.10 -0.76
C LYS A 78 -19.29 6.59 -0.68
N LEU A 79 -18.86 6.02 0.45
CA LEU A 79 -19.12 4.61 0.74
C LEU A 79 -20.62 4.36 0.58
N ALA A 80 -20.97 3.21 0.00
CA ALA A 80 -22.37 2.81 -0.17
C ALA A 80 -23.07 2.92 1.19
N ARG A 81 -24.11 3.74 1.26
CA ARG A 81 -24.86 3.99 2.49
C ARG A 81 -25.86 2.88 2.84
N SER A 82 -26.05 1.92 1.93
CA SER A 82 -26.88 0.74 2.12
C SER A 82 -26.43 -0.41 1.24
N LEU A 83 -26.53 -1.63 1.77
CA LEU A 83 -26.58 -2.87 1.01
C LEU A 83 -28.01 -3.03 0.47
N LYS A 84 -28.30 -2.45 -0.69
CA LYS A 84 -29.47 -2.80 -1.49
C LYS A 84 -28.98 -3.18 -2.88
#